data_AF-A0A085FAW9-F1
#
_entry.id   AF-A0A085FAW9-F1
#
_cell.length_a   1.000
_cell.length_b   1.000
_cell.length_c   1.000
_cell.angle_alpha   90.00
_cell.angle_beta   90.00
_cell.angle_gamma   90.00
#
_symmetry.space_group_name_H-M   'P 1'
#
loop_
_entity.id
_entity.type
_entity.pdbx_description
1 polymer ?
#
loop_
_entity_poly.entity_id
_entity_poly.type
_entity_poly.pdbx_seq_one_letter_code
_entity_poly.pdbx_strand_id
1 'polypeptide(L)'
;MRYSRPDEGFAYLELGAAELMLDQLGIGRDWVTAPLELPLGRGVNFQIEVVALDPVLARLQEAGVALFQPLETKAYRVGDDVVRQRQFCVQDPDGYLLRLWEQAGS
;
A
#
# COMPACT_ATOMS: atom_id res chain seq x y z
N MET A 1 3.07 12.05 -5.71
CA MET A 1 3.60 12.75 -4.52
C MET A 1 2.94 14.11 -4.48
N ARG A 2 2.31 14.47 -3.35
CA ARG A 2 1.60 15.74 -3.20
C ARG A 2 2.54 16.87 -2.79
N TYR A 3 3.38 16.63 -1.79
CA TYR A 3 4.49 17.51 -1.40
C TYR A 3 5.51 16.74 -0.55
N SER A 4 6.70 17.32 -0.36
CA SER A 4 7.74 16.80 0.52
C SER A 4 8.40 17.92 1.32
N ARG A 5 9.02 17.55 2.44
CA ARG A 5 9.89 18.41 3.26
C ARG A 5 11.23 17.68 3.39
N PRO A 6 12.15 17.84 2.43
CA PRO A 6 13.38 17.05 2.36
C PRO A 6 14.29 17.24 3.58
N ASP A 7 14.32 18.44 4.14
CA ASP A 7 15.03 18.80 5.36
C ASP A 7 14.50 18.08 6.62
N GLU A 8 13.24 17.65 6.59
CA GLU A 8 12.62 16.84 7.65
C GLU A 8 12.59 15.34 7.30
N GLY A 9 13.10 14.93 6.12
CA GLY A 9 12.99 13.55 5.65
C GLY A 9 11.56 13.08 5.40
N PHE A 10 10.63 14.00 5.09
CA PHE A 10 9.20 13.71 4.98
C PHE A 10 8.70 13.76 3.54
N ALA A 11 7.81 12.83 3.19
CA ALA A 11 7.04 12.84 1.96
C ALA A 11 5.55 12.54 2.19
N TYR A 12 4.68 13.34 1.55
CA TYR A 12 3.25 13.10 1.49
C TYR A 12 2.85 12.60 0.11
N LEU A 13 2.29 11.40 0.05
CA LEU A 13 1.87 10.71 -1.16
C LEU A 13 0.35 10.65 -1.25
N GLU A 14 -0.16 10.70 -2.48
CA GLU A 14 -1.57 10.51 -2.78
C GLU A 14 -1.71 9.58 -3.98
N LEU A 15 -2.74 8.73 -3.94
CA LEU A 15 -3.19 7.90 -5.06
C LEU A 15 -4.72 7.84 -5.02
N GLY A 16 -5.38 8.65 -5.86
CA GLY A 16 -6.82 8.85 -5.76
C GLY A 16 -7.19 9.47 -4.41
N ALA A 17 -8.06 8.81 -3.64
CA ALA A 17 -8.43 9.23 -2.29
C ALA A 17 -7.49 8.70 -1.20
N ALA A 18 -6.57 7.79 -1.54
CA ALA A 18 -5.63 7.25 -0.56
C ALA A 18 -4.47 8.22 -0.33
N GLU A 19 -4.16 8.47 0.93
CA GLU A 19 -3.09 9.37 1.37
C GLU A 19 -2.11 8.57 2.25
N LEU A 20 -0.81 8.71 2.00
CA LEU A 20 0.24 8.01 2.75
C LEU A 20 1.39 8.97 3.07
N MET A 21 1.86 8.95 4.31
CA MET A 21 3.01 9.73 4.75
C MET A 21 4.20 8.81 4.98
N LEU A 22 5.38 9.25 4.54
CA LEU A 22 6.66 8.60 4.79
C LEU A 22 7.53 9.56 5.59
N ASP A 23 8.05 9.09 6.72
CA ASP A 23 9.02 9.80 7.56
C ASP A 23 10.32 9.00 7.57
N GLN A 24 11.43 9.64 7.19
CA GLN A 24 12.74 9.00 7.23
C GLN A 24 13.23 8.90 8.68
N LEU A 25 13.55 7.67 9.08
CA LEU A 25 14.04 7.36 10.42
C LEU A 25 15.29 8.20 10.76
N GLY A 26 15.25 8.85 11.92
CA GLY A 26 16.39 9.56 12.50
C GLY A 26 16.65 10.97 11.95
N ILE A 27 15.81 11.50 11.06
CA ILE A 27 15.91 12.89 10.57
C ILE A 27 14.88 13.79 11.25
N GLY A 28 13.60 13.41 11.15
CA GLY A 28 12.47 14.19 11.63
C GLY A 28 11.89 13.63 12.92
N ARG A 29 10.55 13.66 13.00
CA ARG A 29 9.82 13.01 14.11
C ARG A 29 9.66 11.52 13.82
N ASP A 30 10.23 10.71 14.68
CA ASP A 30 10.07 9.25 14.62
C ASP A 30 8.89 8.79 15.48
N TRP A 31 7.93 8.09 14.87
CA TRP A 31 6.77 7.49 15.54
C TRP A 31 7.07 6.04 15.96
N VAL A 32 7.98 5.87 16.91
CA VAL A 32 8.50 4.55 17.30
C VAL A 32 7.97 4.14 18.68
N THR A 33 7.23 3.04 18.73
CA THR A 33 6.63 2.50 19.97
C THR A 33 7.39 1.30 20.53
N ALA A 34 8.29 0.70 19.75
CA ALA A 34 9.15 -0.43 20.09
C ALA A 34 10.37 -0.45 19.15
N PRO A 35 11.44 -1.22 19.43
CA PRO A 35 12.57 -1.34 18.51
C PRO A 35 12.15 -1.72 17.08
N LEU A 36 12.73 -1.05 16.08
CA LEU A 36 12.47 -1.32 14.67
C LEU A 36 13.35 -2.47 14.19
N GLU A 37 12.72 -3.58 13.82
CA GLU A 37 13.40 -4.77 13.28
C GLU A 37 12.83 -5.09 11.91
N LEU A 38 13.66 -5.18 10.86
CA LEU A 38 13.20 -5.51 9.51
C LEU A 38 12.77 -6.98 9.36
N PRO A 39 11.72 -7.31 8.58
CA PRO A 39 10.82 -6.38 7.90
C PRO A 39 9.92 -5.61 8.87
N LEU A 40 9.72 -4.31 8.62
CA LEU A 40 8.78 -3.48 9.37
C LEU A 40 7.32 -3.88 9.06
N GLY A 41 6.38 -3.40 9.88
CA GLY A 41 4.95 -3.55 9.60
C GLY A 41 4.37 -4.96 9.84
N ARG A 42 5.10 -5.85 10.53
CA ARG A 42 4.63 -7.22 10.81
C ARG A 42 3.24 -7.23 11.46
N GLY A 43 2.35 -8.05 10.91
CA GLY A 43 0.97 -8.21 11.40
C GLY A 43 -0.03 -7.21 10.81
N VAL A 44 0.40 -6.26 9.98
CA VAL A 44 -0.47 -5.26 9.34
C VAL A 44 -0.32 -5.30 7.82
N ASN A 45 -1.40 -4.95 7.13
CA ASN A 45 -1.37 -4.53 5.73
C ASN A 45 -2.25 -3.30 5.57
N PHE A 46 -1.91 -2.42 4.64
CA PHE A 46 -2.69 -1.23 4.34
C PHE A 46 -3.53 -1.50 3.09
N GLN A 47 -4.85 -1.54 3.27
CA GLN A 47 -5.76 -1.71 2.15
C GLN A 47 -5.99 -0.36 1.45
N ILE A 48 -5.67 -0.32 0.16
CA ILE A 48 -5.73 0.88 -0.67
C ILE A 48 -6.68 0.61 -1.83
N GLU A 49 -7.79 1.34 -1.85
CA GLU A 49 -8.70 1.30 -2.99
C GLU A 49 -8.11 2.11 -4.15
N VAL A 50 -8.19 1.54 -5.36
CA VAL A 50 -7.82 2.24 -6.59
C VAL A 50 -8.94 2.11 -7.61
N VAL A 51 -9.01 3.10 -8.50
CA VAL A 51 -9.99 3.11 -9.60
C VAL A 51 -9.74 1.95 -10.59
N ALA A 52 -8.47 1.62 -10.83
CA ALA A 52 -8.07 0.56 -11.74
C ALA A 52 -6.72 -0.07 -11.31
N LEU A 53 -6.65 -1.40 -11.22
CA LEU A 53 -5.46 -2.17 -10.86
C LEU A 53 -4.51 -2.34 -12.04
N ASP A 54 -5.03 -2.46 -13.27
CA ASP A 54 -4.21 -2.77 -14.44
C ASP A 54 -3.10 -1.70 -14.69
N PRO A 55 -3.37 -0.38 -14.58
CA PRO A 55 -2.32 0.64 -14.67
C PRO A 55 -1.31 0.60 -13.51
N VAL A 56 -1.69 0.07 -12.35
CA VAL A 56 -0.75 -0.10 -11.23
C VAL A 56 0.15 -1.31 -11.48
N LEU A 57 -0.44 -2.43 -11.90
CA LEU A 57 0.28 -3.67 -12.24
C LEU A 57 1.30 -3.45 -13.35
N ALA A 58 0.94 -2.70 -14.40
CA ALA A 58 1.87 -2.35 -15.47
C ALA A 58 3.10 -1.58 -14.95
N ARG A 59 2.89 -0.55 -14.11
CA ARG A 59 3.99 0.21 -13.50
C ARG A 59 4.86 -0.63 -12.57
N LEU A 60 4.26 -1.53 -11.80
CA LEU A 60 5.01 -2.45 -10.94
C LEU A 60 5.87 -3.41 -11.76
N GLN A 61 5.34 -3.95 -12.85
CA GLN A 61 6.07 -4.81 -13.77
C GLN A 61 7.22 -4.07 -14.45
N GLU A 62 7.00 -2.85 -14.95
CA GLU A 62 8.04 -2.00 -15.54
C GLU A 62 9.15 -1.68 -14.54
N ALA A 63 8.80 -1.47 -13.26
CA ALA A 63 9.75 -1.24 -12.19
C ALA A 63 10.42 -2.52 -11.64
N GLY A 64 10.01 -3.71 -12.12
CA GLY A 64 10.54 -5.00 -11.63
C GLY A 64 10.12 -5.35 -10.20
N VAL A 65 9.02 -4.78 -9.70
CA VAL A 65 8.52 -5.02 -8.34
C VAL A 65 7.67 -6.28 -8.32
N ALA A 66 8.10 -7.27 -7.53
CA ALA A 66 7.37 -8.52 -7.37
C ALA A 66 6.11 -8.35 -6.50
N LEU A 67 5.06 -9.10 -6.84
CA LEU A 67 3.86 -9.19 -6.01
C LEU A 67 4.12 -10.15 -4.85
N PHE A 68 3.88 -9.70 -3.61
CA PHE A 68 3.86 -10.56 -2.44
C PHE A 68 2.69 -11.54 -2.50
N GLN A 69 1.52 -11.04 -2.90
CA GLN A 69 0.35 -11.86 -3.21
C GLN A 69 -0.09 -11.56 -4.65
N PRO A 70 -0.15 -12.57 -5.54
CA PRO A 70 -0.60 -12.39 -6.92
C PRO A 70 -2.00 -11.77 -7.02
N LEU A 71 -2.29 -11.17 -8.18
CA LEU A 71 -3.63 -10.71 -8.50
C LEU A 71 -4.64 -11.86 -8.40
N GLU A 72 -5.69 -11.64 -7.61
CA GLU A 72 -6.81 -12.55 -7.49
C GLU A 72 -8.14 -11.78 -7.51
N THR A 73 -9.22 -12.50 -7.75
CA THR A 73 -10.58 -11.99 -7.52
C THR A 73 -11.19 -12.77 -6.37
N LYS A 74 -11.62 -12.08 -5.31
CA LYS A 74 -12.25 -12.70 -4.15
C LYS A 74 -13.64 -12.14 -3.90
N ALA A 75 -14.52 -13.01 -3.43
CA ALA A 75 -15.83 -12.67 -2.91
C ALA A 75 -15.77 -12.72 -1.39
N TYR A 76 -16.17 -11.63 -0.75
CA TYR A 76 -16.20 -11.47 0.70
C TYR A 76 -17.65 -11.29 1.15
N ARG A 77 -18.03 -11.99 2.22
CA ARG A 77 -19.31 -11.74 2.87
C ARG A 77 -19.18 -10.50 3.76
N VAL A 78 -20.05 -9.52 3.55
CA VAL A 78 -20.11 -8.28 4.33
C VAL A 78 -21.55 -8.16 4.85
N GLY A 79 -21.78 -8.59 6.09
CA GLY A 79 -23.14 -8.76 6.61
C GLY A 79 -23.92 -9.79 5.80
N ASP A 80 -25.04 -9.39 5.23
CA ASP A 80 -25.89 -10.21 4.35
C ASP A 80 -25.49 -10.11 2.85
N ASP A 81 -24.56 -9.20 2.52
CA ASP A 81 -24.12 -8.95 1.16
C ASP A 81 -22.85 -9.75 0.78
N VAL A 82 -22.62 -9.86 -0.52
CA VAL A 82 -21.37 -10.40 -1.08
C VAL A 82 -20.70 -9.32 -1.93
N VAL A 83 -19.54 -8.87 -1.48
CA VAL A 83 -18.69 -7.93 -2.22
C VAL A 83 -17.65 -8.71 -2.98
N ARG A 84 -17.53 -8.47 -4.28
CA ARG A 84 -16.48 -9.03 -5.13
C ARG A 84 -15.45 -7.96 -5.43
N GLN A 85 -14.17 -8.26 -5.19
CA GLN A 85 -13.07 -7.35 -5.50
C GLN A 85 -11.92 -8.07 -6.18
N ARG A 86 -11.25 -7.36 -7.09
CA ARG A 86 -9.91 -7.73 -7.56
C ARG A 86 -8.90 -7.13 -6.60
N GLN A 87 -7.83 -7.86 -6.29
CA GLN A 87 -6.81 -7.39 -5.35
C GLN A 87 -5.46 -8.07 -5.58
N PHE A 88 -4.39 -7.38 -5.20
CA PHE A 88 -3.05 -7.95 -5.06
C PHE A 88 -2.33 -7.31 -3.86
N CYS A 89 -1.18 -7.87 -3.48
CA CYS A 89 -0.35 -7.30 -2.42
C CYS A 89 1.09 -7.13 -2.91
N VAL A 90 1.72 -6.01 -2.57
CA VAL A 90 3.16 -5.78 -2.73
C VAL A 90 3.79 -5.50 -1.37
N GLN A 91 5.06 -5.87 -1.24
CA GLN A 91 5.88 -5.50 -0.10
C GLN A 91 6.77 -4.32 -0.51
N ASP A 92 6.79 -3.27 0.32
CA ASP A 92 7.71 -2.15 0.12
C ASP A 92 9.14 -2.51 0.57
N PRO A 93 10.15 -1.65 0.31
CA PRO A 93 11.55 -1.95 0.66
C PRO A 93 11.81 -2.23 2.14
N ASP A 94 11.00 -1.66 3.04
CA ASP A 94 11.17 -1.80 4.49
C ASP A 94 10.38 -2.98 5.06
N GLY A 95 9.40 -3.52 4.32
CA GLY A 95 8.67 -4.72 4.64
C GLY A 95 7.16 -4.56 4.83
N TYR A 96 6.63 -3.32 4.75
CA TYR A 96 5.21 -3.04 4.87
C TYR A 96 4.44 -3.65 3.69
N LEU A 97 3.26 -4.20 3.99
CA LEU A 97 2.38 -4.78 2.97
C LEU A 97 1.32 -3.78 2.52
N LEU A 98 1.32 -3.46 1.23
CA LEU A 98 0.31 -2.62 0.59
C LEU A 98 -0.63 -3.52 -0.23
N ARG A 99 -1.89 -3.61 0.21
CA ARG A 99 -2.92 -4.40 -0.46
C ARG A 99 -3.79 -3.50 -1.31
N LEU A 100 -3.53 -3.48 -2.62
CA LEU A 100 -4.33 -2.70 -3.56
C LEU A 100 -5.53 -3.51 -4.03
N TRP A 101 -6.68 -2.86 -4.11
CA TRP A 101 -7.91 -3.49 -4.57
C TRP A 101 -8.78 -2.52 -5.36
N GLU A 102 -9.66 -3.09 -6.19
CA GLU A 102 -10.75 -2.40 -6.87
C GLU A 102 -12.01 -3.27 -6.77
N GLN A 103 -13.19 -2.65 -6.81
CA GLN A 103 -14.44 -3.38 -6.89
C GLN A 103 -14.56 -4.09 -8.24
N ALA A 104 -14.93 -5.38 -8.23
CA ALA A 104 -15.06 -6.16 -9.46
C ALA A 104 -16.44 -5.92 -10.11
N GLY A 105 -16.45 -5.37 -11.33
CA GLY A 105 -17.65 -5.27 -12.16
C GLY A 105 -18.34 -3.91 -12.18
N SER A 106 -17.59 -2.80 -12.14
CA SER A 106 -18.08 -1.50 -12.63
C SER A 106 -18.15 -1.43 -14.14
#